data_AF-A0AAE1SRX1-F1
#
_entry.id   AF-A0AAE1SRX1-F1
#
_cell.length_a   1.000
_cell.length_b   1.000
_cell.length_c   1.000
_cell.angle_alpha   90.00
_cell.angle_beta   90.00
_cell.angle_gamma   90.00
#
_symmetry.space_group_name_H-M   'P 1'
#
loop_
_entity.id
_entity.type
_entity.pdbx_description
1 polymer ?
#
loop_
_entity_poly.entity_id
_entity_poly.type
_entity_poly.pdbx_seq_one_letter_code
_entity_poly.pdbx_strand_id
1 'polypeptide(L)'
;MKQRGGKRNKGALIMSDSKLLFVIRIGGEKLYASENKKAFILFKAAKNLQWGLYTPICRVKDLLYKKGSGKIDNQRVPLTSNDIVEQTLGQHGIICLEDVVGEISNVGPHFKEVTSFLCPFSLTKPEKALQGKKRRYNNGGDSGNREDHINELISKMN
;
A
#
# COMPACT_ATOMS: atom_id res chain seq x y z
N MET A 1 37.26 35.34 3.92
CA MET A 1 36.79 34.95 5.28
C MET A 1 35.27 34.88 5.30
N LYS A 2 34.70 33.94 6.07
CA LYS A 2 33.26 33.61 6.32
C LYS A 2 32.67 32.53 5.38
N GLN A 3 32.85 31.25 5.70
CA GLN A 3 32.09 30.36 6.64
C GLN A 3 30.81 29.78 6.00
N ARG A 4 30.85 28.52 5.54
CA ARG A 4 30.30 27.29 6.18
C ARG A 4 28.78 27.29 6.37
N GLY A 5 28.09 26.35 5.71
CA GLY A 5 26.65 26.14 5.89
C GLY A 5 26.13 24.80 5.38
N GLY A 6 26.37 23.73 6.15
CA GLY A 6 25.48 22.57 6.27
C GLY A 6 25.37 21.59 5.08
N LYS A 7 26.24 20.58 5.05
CA LYS A 7 25.87 19.27 4.48
C LYS A 7 24.62 18.82 5.23
N ARG A 8 23.45 18.89 4.59
CA ARG A 8 22.23 18.25 5.11
C ARG A 8 22.51 16.76 5.15
N ASN A 9 22.81 16.27 6.36
CA ASN A 9 22.73 14.86 6.70
C ASN A 9 21.37 14.39 6.23
N LYS A 10 21.34 13.68 5.10
CA LYS A 10 20.21 12.84 4.75
C LYS A 10 20.26 11.73 5.78
N GLY A 11 19.63 11.96 6.94
CA GLY A 11 19.39 10.93 7.92
C GLY A 11 18.88 9.73 7.14
N ALA A 12 19.67 8.67 7.13
CA ALA A 12 19.19 7.38 6.69
C ALA A 12 17.98 7.13 7.59
N LEU A 13 16.79 7.24 7.01
CA LEU A 13 15.58 6.87 7.71
C LEU A 13 15.79 5.39 7.98
N ILE A 14 16.08 5.06 9.24
CA ILE A 14 16.14 3.70 9.73
C ILE A 14 14.73 3.18 9.48
N MET A 15 14.56 2.47 8.37
CA MET A 15 13.34 1.73 8.13
C MET A 15 13.33 0.66 9.20
N SER A 16 12.51 0.85 10.23
CA SER A 16 12.11 -0.23 11.12
C SER A 16 11.56 -1.38 10.26
N ASP A 17 11.63 -2.60 10.77
CA ASP A 17 11.38 -3.89 10.10
C ASP A 17 9.95 -4.09 9.53
N SER A 18 9.25 -3.02 9.18
CA SER A 18 7.96 -2.98 8.51
C SER A 18 8.15 -3.14 7.00
N LYS A 19 7.76 -4.31 6.49
CA LYS A 19 8.12 -4.76 5.13
C LYS A 19 7.18 -4.28 4.01
N LEU A 20 5.97 -3.79 4.32
CA LEU A 20 4.96 -3.38 3.33
C LEU A 20 4.74 -1.87 3.28
N LEU A 21 4.86 -1.29 2.08
CA LEU A 21 4.49 0.09 1.78
C LEU A 21 3.14 0.12 1.08
N PHE A 22 2.18 0.83 1.68
CA PHE A 22 0.91 1.14 1.02
C PHE A 22 0.97 2.53 0.40
N VAL A 23 0.46 2.63 -0.82
CA VAL A 23 0.48 3.86 -1.62
C VAL A 23 -0.90 4.22 -2.12
N ILE A 24 -1.37 5.41 -1.75
CA ILE A 24 -2.64 6.00 -2.14
C ILE A 24 -2.36 7.17 -3.08
N ARG A 25 -3.04 7.21 -4.22
CA ARG A 25 -2.95 8.35 -5.15
C ARG A 25 -3.89 9.47 -4.71
N ILE A 26 -3.39 10.71 -4.60
CA ILE A 26 -4.25 11.87 -4.30
C ILE A 26 -5.05 12.23 -5.55
N GLY A 27 -6.37 12.30 -5.41
CA GLY A 27 -7.30 12.54 -6.52
C GLY A 27 -7.61 11.29 -7.34
N GLY A 28 -7.21 10.10 -6.88
CA GLY A 28 -7.64 8.82 -7.42
C GLY A 28 -8.00 7.85 -6.29
N GLU A 29 -8.80 6.83 -6.61
CA GLU A 29 -9.34 5.88 -5.63
C GLU A 29 -8.46 4.64 -5.42
N LYS A 30 -7.27 4.60 -6.03
CA LYS A 30 -6.47 3.36 -6.10
C LYS A 30 -5.41 3.28 -5.00
N LEU A 31 -5.42 2.15 -4.27
CA LEU A 31 -4.41 1.74 -3.30
C LEU A 31 -3.51 0.65 -3.91
N TYR A 32 -2.20 0.78 -3.72
CA TYR A 32 -1.19 -0.20 -4.12
C TYR A 32 -0.39 -0.65 -2.91
N ALA A 33 -0.10 -1.94 -2.79
CA ALA A 33 0.87 -2.48 -1.83
C ALA A 33 2.17 -2.82 -2.57
N SER A 34 3.32 -2.43 -2.01
CA SER A 34 4.62 -2.78 -2.56
C SER A 34 5.68 -2.87 -1.48
N GLU A 35 6.60 -3.81 -1.61
CA GLU A 35 7.74 -3.99 -0.69
C GLU A 35 9.04 -3.42 -1.29
N ASN A 36 8.97 -2.93 -2.52
CA ASN A 36 10.18 -2.62 -3.28
C ASN A 36 10.84 -1.32 -2.79
N LYS A 37 12.08 -1.41 -2.31
CA LYS A 37 12.97 -0.24 -2.11
C LYS A 37 13.08 0.64 -3.36
N LYS A 38 12.96 0.05 -4.56
CA LYS A 38 12.87 0.78 -5.84
C LYS A 38 11.54 1.52 -6.01
N ALA A 39 10.44 0.92 -5.58
CA ALA A 39 9.13 1.55 -5.58
C ALA A 39 9.13 2.73 -4.61
N PHE A 40 9.76 2.63 -3.45
CA PHE A 40 9.98 3.75 -2.54
C PHE A 40 10.71 4.93 -3.20
N ILE A 41 11.77 4.68 -3.99
CA ILE A 41 12.48 5.72 -4.76
C ILE A 41 11.53 6.34 -5.81
N LEU A 42 10.73 5.53 -6.49
CA LEU A 42 9.75 5.96 -7.49
C LEU A 42 8.64 6.83 -6.84
N PHE A 43 8.11 6.41 -5.69
CA PHE A 43 7.08 7.14 -4.94
C PHE A 43 7.62 8.44 -4.33
N LYS A 44 8.89 8.48 -3.94
CA LYS A 44 9.56 9.71 -3.50
C LYS A 44 9.68 10.74 -4.64
N ALA A 45 9.83 10.29 -5.88
CA ALA A 45 9.88 11.14 -7.06
C ALA A 45 8.49 11.60 -7.53
N ALA A 46 7.45 10.82 -7.23
CA ALA A 46 6.11 11.07 -7.72
C ALA A 46 5.37 12.13 -6.88
N LYS A 47 5.00 13.24 -7.52
CA LYS A 47 4.20 14.30 -6.90
C LYS A 47 2.73 13.85 -6.82
N ASN A 48 2.07 14.10 -5.69
CA ASN A 48 0.65 13.75 -5.41
C ASN A 48 0.36 12.29 -5.01
N LEU A 49 1.33 11.57 -4.45
CA LEU A 49 1.10 10.28 -3.80
C LEU A 49 1.25 10.39 -2.29
N GLN A 50 0.38 9.69 -1.57
CA GLN A 50 0.49 9.40 -0.15
C GLN A 50 1.05 8.01 0.01
N TRP A 51 1.98 7.85 0.92
CA TRP A 51 2.47 6.54 1.28
C TRP A 51 2.74 6.47 2.77
N GLY A 52 2.73 5.28 3.34
CA GLY A 52 2.98 5.06 4.76
C GLY A 52 3.35 3.62 5.00
N LEU A 53 4.04 3.38 6.11
CA LEU A 53 4.31 2.05 6.60
C LEU A 53 3.02 1.54 7.26
N TYR A 54 2.62 0.34 6.90
CA TYR A 54 1.37 -0.25 7.36
C TYR A 54 1.66 -1.62 7.94
N THR A 55 1.25 -1.84 9.18
CA THR A 55 1.59 -3.05 9.92
C THR A 55 0.41 -3.85 10.51
N PRO A 56 -0.87 -3.38 10.58
CA PRO A 56 -1.89 -4.25 11.16
C PRO A 56 -2.46 -5.24 10.12
N ILE A 57 -2.11 -6.52 10.31
CA ILE A 57 -2.66 -7.69 9.59
C ILE A 57 -4.18 -7.65 9.50
N CYS A 58 -4.85 -7.28 10.61
CA CYS A 58 -6.30 -7.16 10.70
C CYS A 58 -6.91 -6.26 9.63
N ARG A 59 -6.17 -5.22 9.22
CA ARG A 59 -6.70 -4.24 8.28
C ARG A 59 -6.39 -4.61 6.82
N VAL A 60 -5.32 -5.37 6.56
CA VAL A 60 -5.10 -6.00 5.25
C VAL A 60 -6.22 -7.00 4.99
N LYS A 61 -6.55 -7.80 6.01
CA LYS A 61 -7.68 -8.72 6.01
C LYS A 61 -8.96 -7.99 5.60
N ASP A 62 -9.37 -6.96 6.35
CA ASP A 62 -10.60 -6.21 6.06
C ASP A 62 -10.65 -5.62 4.64
N LEU A 63 -9.52 -5.12 4.12
CA LEU A 63 -9.44 -4.58 2.77
C LEU A 63 -9.62 -5.66 1.71
N LEU A 64 -9.01 -6.83 1.88
CA LEU A 64 -9.16 -7.96 0.98
C LEU A 64 -10.59 -8.50 0.96
N TYR A 65 -11.24 -8.68 2.12
CA TYR A 65 -12.61 -9.17 2.14
C TYR A 65 -13.61 -8.18 1.54
N LYS A 66 -13.46 -6.88 1.82
CA LYS A 66 -14.46 -5.87 1.37
C LYS A 66 -14.24 -5.39 -0.06
N LYS A 67 -12.98 -5.26 -0.47
CA LYS A 67 -12.59 -4.55 -1.71
C LYS A 67 -11.59 -5.35 -2.56
N GLY A 68 -11.25 -6.57 -2.15
CA GLY A 68 -10.34 -7.45 -2.86
C GLY A 68 -10.91 -7.93 -4.17
N SER A 69 -10.07 -7.88 -5.20
CA SER A 69 -10.38 -8.38 -6.52
C SER A 69 -9.12 -8.96 -7.13
N GLY A 70 -9.23 -10.15 -7.71
CA GLY A 70 -8.19 -10.81 -8.48
C GLY A 70 -8.26 -10.41 -9.95
N LYS A 71 -7.15 -10.60 -10.64
CA LYS A 71 -7.01 -10.48 -12.08
C LYS A 71 -6.94 -11.89 -12.67
N ILE A 72 -8.01 -12.33 -13.32
CA ILE A 72 -8.11 -13.64 -13.99
C ILE A 72 -8.44 -13.37 -15.46
N ASP A 73 -7.66 -13.93 -16.38
CA ASP A 73 -7.84 -13.74 -17.83
C ASP A 73 -7.98 -12.28 -18.25
N ASN A 74 -7.16 -11.40 -17.64
CA ASN A 74 -7.21 -9.94 -17.84
C ASN A 74 -8.51 -9.26 -17.38
N GLN A 75 -9.45 -9.98 -16.78
CA GLN A 75 -10.66 -9.45 -16.18
C GLN A 75 -10.52 -9.28 -14.67
N ARG A 76 -11.24 -8.29 -14.13
CA ARG A 76 -11.29 -8.03 -12.69
C ARG A 76 -12.42 -8.86 -12.08
N VAL A 77 -12.07 -9.82 -11.23
CA VAL A 77 -13.02 -10.72 -10.58
C VAL A 77 -12.98 -10.46 -9.06
N PRO A 78 -14.13 -10.24 -8.40
CA PRO A 78 -14.16 -10.07 -6.95
C PRO A 78 -13.77 -11.37 -6.23
N LEU A 79 -13.03 -11.27 -5.12
CA LEU A 79 -12.60 -12.44 -4.34
C LEU A 79 -13.72 -12.90 -3.40
N THR A 80 -14.77 -13.50 -3.95
CA THR A 80 -15.96 -13.93 -3.20
C THR A 80 -15.89 -15.37 -2.70
N SER A 81 -15.09 -16.23 -3.35
CA SER A 81 -14.89 -17.63 -2.96
C SER A 81 -13.39 -17.96 -2.93
N ASN A 82 -13.01 -18.92 -2.08
CA ASN A 82 -11.66 -19.48 -2.03
C ASN A 82 -11.31 -20.20 -3.34
N ASP A 83 -12.30 -20.72 -4.08
CA ASP A 83 -12.08 -21.38 -5.38
C ASP A 83 -11.35 -20.47 -6.38
N ILE A 84 -11.65 -19.17 -6.35
CA ILE A 84 -11.04 -18.15 -7.23
C ILE A 84 -9.55 -17.99 -6.93
N VAL A 85 -9.20 -18.06 -5.64
CA VAL A 85 -7.82 -17.96 -5.16
C VAL A 85 -7.07 -19.24 -5.51
N GLU A 86 -7.63 -20.40 -5.16
CA GLU A 86 -7.04 -21.71 -5.43
C GLU A 86 -6.81 -21.96 -6.91
N GLN A 87 -7.75 -21.57 -7.79
CA GLN A 87 -7.60 -21.72 -9.24
C GLN A 87 -6.37 -20.97 -9.78
N THR A 88 -6.03 -19.82 -9.20
CA THR A 88 -4.95 -18.96 -9.73
C THR A 88 -3.62 -19.16 -8.99
N LEU A 89 -3.68 -19.36 -7.68
CA LEU A 89 -2.53 -19.41 -6.78
C LEU A 89 -2.34 -20.77 -6.10
N GLY A 90 -3.21 -21.75 -6.34
CA GLY A 90 -3.11 -23.09 -5.76
C GLY A 90 -1.83 -23.81 -6.13
N GLN A 91 -1.24 -23.50 -7.31
CA GLN A 91 0.09 -23.99 -7.70
C GLN A 91 1.22 -23.56 -6.76
N HIS A 92 1.00 -22.49 -5.98
CA HIS A 92 1.93 -21.95 -4.99
C HIS A 92 1.56 -22.35 -3.55
N GLY A 93 0.58 -23.24 -3.37
CA GLY A 93 0.09 -23.66 -2.05
C GLY A 93 -0.77 -22.61 -1.34
N ILE A 94 -1.29 -21.62 -2.08
CA ILE A 94 -2.19 -20.58 -1.56
C ILE A 94 -3.62 -21.01 -1.92
N ILE A 95 -4.37 -21.47 -0.93
CA ILE A 95 -5.68 -22.11 -1.15
C ILE A 95 -6.81 -21.17 -0.73
N CYS A 96 -6.58 -20.33 0.27
CA CYS A 96 -7.60 -19.44 0.81
C CYS A 96 -7.17 -17.97 0.86
N LEU A 97 -8.15 -17.09 1.09
CA LEU A 97 -7.91 -15.66 1.31
C LEU A 97 -6.99 -15.41 2.51
N GLU A 98 -7.04 -16.23 3.55
CA GLU A 98 -6.17 -16.14 4.72
C GLU A 98 -4.71 -16.35 4.35
N ASP A 99 -4.41 -17.31 3.47
CA ASP A 99 -3.05 -17.55 2.96
C ASP A 99 -2.55 -16.33 2.18
N VAL A 100 -3.40 -15.70 1.36
CA VAL A 100 -3.10 -14.45 0.65
C VAL A 100 -2.76 -13.32 1.64
N VAL A 101 -3.54 -13.18 2.72
CA VAL A 101 -3.29 -12.17 3.76
C VAL A 101 -1.99 -12.45 4.49
N GLY A 102 -1.70 -13.71 4.81
CA GLY A 102 -0.47 -14.14 5.46
C GLY A 102 0.77 -13.87 4.58
N GLU A 103 0.66 -14.20 3.29
CA GLU A 103 1.71 -14.02 2.29
C GLU A 103 2.04 -12.54 2.10
N ILE A 104 1.01 -11.69 2.03
CA ILE A 104 1.17 -10.23 1.98
C ILE A 104 1.81 -9.72 3.27
N SER A 105 1.23 -10.07 4.42
CA SER A 105 1.65 -9.52 5.72
C SER A 105 3.09 -9.87 6.09
N ASN A 106 3.49 -11.11 5.82
CA ASN A 106 4.81 -11.61 6.19
C ASN A 106 5.86 -11.44 5.09
N VAL A 107 5.43 -11.01 3.89
CA VAL A 107 6.30 -10.89 2.73
C VAL A 107 6.89 -12.25 2.39
N GLY A 108 5.99 -13.18 2.04
CA GLY A 108 6.38 -14.55 1.78
C GLY A 108 7.08 -14.76 0.43
N PRO A 109 7.49 -16.00 0.13
CA PRO A 109 8.23 -16.35 -1.08
C PRO A 109 7.46 -16.13 -2.40
N HIS A 110 6.13 -16.14 -2.36
CA HIS A 110 5.19 -16.00 -3.48
C HIS A 110 4.47 -14.64 -3.49
N PHE A 111 5.00 -13.65 -2.78
CA PHE A 111 4.43 -12.30 -2.72
C PHE A 111 4.25 -11.65 -4.10
N LYS A 112 5.17 -11.91 -5.03
CA LYS A 112 5.13 -11.32 -6.37
C LYS A 112 3.94 -11.82 -7.18
N GLU A 113 3.64 -13.11 -7.05
CA GLU A 113 2.53 -13.79 -7.69
C GLU A 113 1.20 -13.28 -7.12
N VAL A 114 1.12 -13.17 -5.79
CA VAL A 114 -0.04 -12.60 -5.09
C VAL A 114 -0.28 -11.14 -5.48
N THR A 115 0.75 -10.31 -5.50
CA THR A 115 0.60 -8.89 -5.89
C THR A 115 0.28 -8.69 -7.36
N SER A 116 0.72 -9.58 -8.24
CA SER A 116 0.35 -9.57 -9.65
C SER A 116 -1.08 -10.03 -9.88
N PHE A 117 -1.55 -10.97 -9.07
CA PHE A 117 -2.94 -11.43 -9.07
C PHE A 117 -3.89 -10.34 -8.55
N LEU A 118 -3.53 -9.64 -7.47
CA LEU A 118 -4.40 -8.63 -6.89
C LEU A 118 -4.51 -7.38 -7.78
N CYS A 119 -5.74 -6.98 -8.06
CA CYS A 119 -6.02 -5.68 -8.66
C CYS A 119 -5.92 -4.57 -7.59
N PRO A 120 -5.62 -3.31 -8.00
CA PRO A 120 -5.64 -2.17 -7.09
C PRO A 120 -7.01 -2.01 -6.43
N PHE A 121 -7.03 -1.81 -5.11
CA PHE A 121 -8.28 -1.60 -4.36
C PHE A 121 -8.94 -0.29 -4.80
N SER A 122 -10.26 -0.31 -4.96
CA SER A 122 -11.06 0.90 -5.21
C SER A 122 -11.54 1.45 -3.87
N LEU A 123 -10.85 2.43 -3.33
CA LEU A 123 -11.16 3.05 -2.05
C LEU A 123 -12.13 4.22 -2.22
N THR A 124 -13.03 4.38 -1.26
CA THR A 124 -13.95 5.50 -1.24
C THR A 124 -13.20 6.76 -0.82
N LYS A 125 -13.43 7.89 -1.49
CA LYS A 125 -12.85 9.16 -1.06
C LYS A 125 -13.45 9.56 0.29
N PRO A 126 -12.64 9.75 1.34
CA PRO A 126 -13.16 10.09 2.66
C PRO A 126 -13.59 11.56 2.67
N GLU A 127 -14.88 11.82 2.89
CA GLU A 127 -15.38 13.17 3.12
C GLU A 127 -14.63 13.75 4.34
N LYS A 128 -13.88 14.84 4.12
CA LYS A 128 -13.08 15.59 5.12
C LYS A 128 -11.67 15.07 5.48
N ALA A 129 -11.30 13.82 5.20
CA ALA A 129 -9.96 13.35 5.60
C ALA A 129 -8.84 13.78 4.64
N LEU A 130 -9.19 14.10 3.38
CA LEU A 130 -8.26 14.65 2.40
C LEU A 130 -8.74 16.03 1.95
N GLN A 131 -7.89 17.04 2.15
CA GLN A 131 -8.16 18.43 1.73
C GLN A 131 -7.75 18.68 0.26
N GLY A 132 -7.24 17.65 -0.43
CA GLY A 132 -6.76 17.75 -1.82
C GLY A 132 -5.47 18.58 -1.95
N LYS A 133 -4.79 18.87 -0.84
CA LYS A 133 -3.61 19.74 -0.82
C LYS A 133 -2.38 18.97 -1.32
N LYS A 134 -1.83 19.39 -2.45
CA LYS A 134 -0.59 18.82 -3.04
C LYS A 134 0.68 19.05 -2.21
N ARG A 135 0.59 19.78 -1.09
CA ARG A 135 1.72 20.03 -0.17
C ARG A 135 2.08 18.74 0.59
N ARG A 136 3.32 18.68 1.10
CA ARG A 136 3.77 17.53 1.91
C ARG A 136 3.00 17.44 3.23
N TYR A 137 2.78 16.24 3.74
CA TYR A 137 2.08 15.95 4.99
C TYR A 137 2.77 16.64 6.17
N ASN A 138 4.10 16.55 6.27
CA ASN A 138 4.90 17.28 7.27
C ASN A 138 4.73 18.80 7.23
N ASN A 139 4.23 19.36 6.12
CA ASN A 139 3.97 20.79 5.94
C ASN A 139 2.46 21.12 5.98
N GLY A 140 1.64 20.26 6.59
CA GLY A 140 0.19 20.43 6.68
C GLY A 140 -0.57 20.23 5.36
N GLY A 141 0.02 19.50 4.41
CA GLY A 141 -0.62 19.08 3.17
C GLY A 141 -1.09 17.63 3.21
N ASP A 142 -1.50 17.12 2.06
CA ASP A 142 -1.98 15.75 1.94
C ASP A 142 -0.97 14.79 1.32
N SER A 143 0.21 15.21 0.84
CA SER A 143 1.13 14.37 0.04
C SER A 143 2.35 13.83 0.79
N GLY A 144 2.90 12.69 0.37
CA GLY A 144 4.13 12.12 0.93
C GLY A 144 3.89 11.13 2.07
N ASN A 145 4.91 10.92 2.90
CA ASN A 145 4.88 9.94 3.99
C ASN A 145 3.90 10.36 5.09
N ARG A 146 2.98 9.47 5.47
CA ARG A 146 2.10 9.64 6.64
C ARG A 146 2.51 8.76 7.83
N GLU A 147 3.54 7.93 7.68
CA GLU A 147 3.97 6.97 8.71
C GLU A 147 2.74 6.17 9.20
N ASP A 148 2.53 6.04 10.51
CA ASP A 148 1.43 5.28 11.09
C ASP A 148 0.05 5.96 10.92
N HIS A 149 0.01 7.26 10.60
CA HIS A 149 -1.25 7.98 10.35
C HIS A 149 -1.96 7.55 9.06
N ILE A 150 -1.30 6.73 8.23
CA ILE A 150 -1.93 6.11 7.06
C ILE A 150 -3.05 5.15 7.47
N ASN A 151 -2.95 4.51 8.65
CA ASN A 151 -3.93 3.56 9.18
C ASN A 151 -5.29 4.23 9.42
N GLU A 152 -5.28 5.42 10.02
CA GLU A 152 -6.48 6.20 10.29
C GLU A 152 -7.18 6.60 8.98
N LEU A 153 -6.39 6.96 7.96
CA LEU A 153 -6.93 7.32 6.65
C LEU A 153 -7.59 6.13 5.96
N ILE A 154 -6.92 4.98 5.94
CA ILE A 154 -7.46 3.75 5.35
C ILE A 154 -8.75 3.34 6.07
N SER A 155 -8.83 3.50 7.39
CA SER A 155 -10.05 3.23 8.15
C SER A 155 -11.22 4.14 7.76
N LYS A 156 -10.95 5.38 7.32
CA LYS A 156 -11.98 6.33 6.83
C LYS A 156 -12.37 6.08 5.36
N MET A 157 -11.54 5.33 4.63
CA MET A 157 -11.72 5.00 3.21
C MET A 157 -12.35 3.62 2.97
N ASN A 158 -12.45 2.79 4.02
CA ASN A 158 -12.97 1.44 3.93
C ASN A 158 -14.49 1.41 4.04
#